data_AF-A0A353DEG7-F1
#
_entry.id   AF-A0A353DEG7-F1
#
_cell.length_a   1.000
_cell.length_b   1.000
_cell.length_c   1.000
_cell.angle_alpha   90.00
_cell.angle_beta   90.00
_cell.angle_gamma   90.00
#
_symmetry.space_group_name_H-M   'P 1'
#
loop_
_entity.id
_entity.type
_entity.pdbx_description
1 polymer ?
#
loop_
_entity_poly.entity_id
_entity_poly.type
_entity_poly.pdbx_seq_one_letter_code
_entity_poly.pdbx_strand_id
1 'polypeptide(L)'
;MKTTALLILSQLGITLLLSSFAAADFDPRPAAKKIDSFLNAHLAGKELAPNPTISDEQFLRRTYLTIIGRVPTIEETNQFLEPTDPEKHSRLIQKLL
;
A
#
# COMPACT_ATOMS: atom_id res chain seq x y z
N MET A 1 3.07 -39.26 38.09
CA MET A 1 2.64 -39.17 36.67
C MET A 1 1.58 -38.11 36.40
N LYS A 2 0.79 -37.66 37.39
CA LYS A 2 -0.26 -36.62 37.18
C LYS A 2 0.28 -35.18 37.14
N THR A 3 1.45 -34.92 37.74
CA THR A 3 2.05 -33.57 37.83
C THR A 3 2.77 -33.13 36.56
N THR A 4 3.35 -34.05 35.78
CA THR A 4 4.05 -33.73 34.53
C THR A 4 3.09 -33.33 33.41
N ALA A 5 1.88 -33.89 33.38
CA ALA A 5 0.86 -33.56 32.37
C ALA A 5 0.31 -32.13 32.54
N LEU A 6 0.24 -31.62 33.77
CA LEU A 6 -0.28 -30.28 34.07
C LEU A 6 0.70 -29.15 33.66
N LEU A 7 2.00 -29.42 33.74
CA LEU A 7 3.05 -28.48 33.31
C LEU A 7 3.14 -28.34 31.77
N ILE A 8 2.90 -29.43 31.03
CA ILE A 8 2.88 -29.38 29.55
C ILE A 8 1.65 -28.62 29.04
N LEU A 9 0.51 -28.75 29.72
CA LEU A 9 -0.73 -28.04 29.36
C LEU A 9 -0.63 -26.52 29.61
N SER A 10 0.11 -26.08 30.64
CA SER A 10 0.34 -24.65 30.88
C SER A 10 1.37 -24.05 29.92
N GLN A 11 2.39 -24.81 29.52
CA GLN A 11 3.38 -24.38 28.52
C GLN A 11 2.75 -24.19 27.13
N LEU A 12 1.79 -25.05 26.74
CA LEU A 12 1.09 -24.94 25.46
C LEU A 12 0.21 -23.67 25.37
N GLY A 13 -0.42 -23.28 26.48
CA GLY A 13 -1.23 -22.05 26.56
C GLY A 13 -0.39 -20.77 26.50
N ILE A 14 0.85 -20.80 27.02
CA ILE A 14 1.78 -19.69 26.96
C ILE A 14 2.34 -19.53 25.54
N THR A 15 2.67 -20.62 24.84
CA THR A 15 3.16 -20.53 23.46
C THR A 15 2.11 -20.02 22.46
N LEU A 16 0.82 -20.26 22.72
CA LEU A 16 -0.27 -19.76 21.85
C LEU A 16 -0.50 -18.24 21.97
N LEU A 17 -0.10 -17.62 23.08
CA LEU A 17 -0.28 -16.19 23.35
C LEU A 17 0.79 -15.29 22.69
N LEU A 18 1.92 -15.85 22.25
CA LEU A 18 3.00 -15.07 21.59
C LEU A 18 2.89 -15.01 20.06
N SER A 19 1.96 -15.73 19.44
CA SER A 19 1.93 -15.91 17.97
C SER A 19 1.12 -14.86 17.19
N SER A 20 0.61 -13.81 17.83
CA SER A 20 -0.16 -12.77 17.13
C SER A 20 0.39 -11.37 17.39
N PHE A 21 1.65 -11.18 17.03
CA PHE A 21 2.12 -9.87 16.59
C PHE A 21 2.04 -9.86 15.05
N ALA A 22 0.82 -9.96 14.52
CA ALA A 22 0.60 -9.59 13.13
C ALA A 22 0.92 -8.09 13.05
N ALA A 23 1.89 -7.72 12.21
CA ALA A 23 2.14 -6.33 11.90
C ALA A 23 0.80 -5.71 11.49
N ALA A 24 0.34 -4.70 12.23
CA ALA A 24 -0.89 -4.02 11.88
C ALA A 24 -0.80 -3.55 10.42
N ASP A 25 -1.82 -3.85 9.61
CA ASP A 25 -1.89 -3.40 8.22
C ASP A 25 -1.77 -1.87 8.19
N PHE A 26 -0.62 -1.37 7.74
CA PHE A 26 -0.39 0.06 7.63
C PHE A 26 -1.14 0.60 6.41
N ASP A 27 -2.25 1.30 6.66
CA ASP A 27 -2.98 2.01 5.62
C ASP A 27 -2.47 3.47 5.49
N PRO A 28 -1.78 3.85 4.39
CA PRO A 28 -1.29 5.21 4.20
C PRO A 28 -2.39 6.21 3.81
N ARG A 29 -3.59 5.76 3.42
CA ARG A 29 -4.63 6.63 2.83
C ARG A 29 -5.14 7.72 3.78
N PRO A 30 -5.34 7.49 5.09
CA PRO A 30 -5.74 8.55 6.01
C PRO A 30 -4.69 9.67 6.13
N ALA A 31 -3.40 9.31 6.13
CA ALA A 31 -2.32 10.29 6.17
C ALA A 31 -2.24 11.08 4.85
N ALA A 32 -2.35 10.41 3.70
CA ALA A 32 -2.39 11.05 2.38
C ALA A 32 -3.53 12.06 2.28
N LYS A 33 -4.75 11.70 2.69
CA LYS A 33 -5.92 12.62 2.71
C LYS A 33 -5.67 13.89 3.54
N LYS A 34 -4.91 13.77 4.63
CA LYS A 34 -4.55 14.93 5.46
C LYS A 34 -3.51 15.82 4.79
N ILE A 35 -2.57 15.24 4.03
CA ILE A 35 -1.63 16.01 3.21
C ILE A 35 -2.38 16.73 2.09
N ASP A 36 -3.31 16.04 1.42
CA ASP A 36 -4.12 16.61 0.34
C ASP A 36 -4.95 17.79 0.84
N SER A 37 -5.49 17.75 2.06
CA SER A 37 -6.26 18.86 2.62
C SER A 37 -5.39 20.11 2.83
N PHE A 38 -4.14 19.96 3.29
CA PHE A 38 -3.20 21.07 3.40
C PHE A 38 -2.81 21.63 2.03
N LEU A 39 -2.58 20.77 1.04
CA LEU A 39 -2.25 21.20 -0.32
C LEU A 39 -3.41 21.98 -0.95
N ASN A 40 -4.63 21.46 -0.84
CA ASN A 40 -5.82 22.11 -1.39
C ASN A 40 -6.10 23.46 -0.71
N ALA A 41 -5.94 23.55 0.62
CA ALA A 41 -6.06 24.82 1.32
C ALA A 41 -5.01 25.85 0.87
N HIS A 42 -3.77 25.40 0.64
CA HIS A 42 -2.71 26.27 0.14
C HIS A 42 -2.98 26.77 -1.29
N LEU A 43 -3.45 25.90 -2.19
CA LEU A 43 -3.81 26.27 -3.55
C LEU A 43 -4.99 27.24 -3.58
N ALA A 44 -6.03 26.99 -2.78
CA ALA A 44 -7.20 27.86 -2.67
C ALA A 44 -6.81 29.26 -2.17
N GLY A 45 -5.93 29.36 -1.17
CA GLY A 45 -5.42 30.66 -0.68
C GLY A 45 -4.59 31.44 -1.70
N LYS A 46 -4.14 30.79 -2.78
CA LYS A 46 -3.42 31.40 -3.90
C LYS A 46 -4.28 31.57 -5.16
N GLU A 47 -5.57 31.25 -5.09
CA GLU A 47 -6.47 31.25 -6.25
C GLU A 47 -5.98 30.36 -7.41
N LEU A 48 -5.26 29.29 -7.08
CA LEU A 48 -4.75 28.32 -8.05
C LEU A 48 -5.60 27.05 -8.05
N ALA A 49 -5.84 26.50 -9.23
CA ALA A 49 -6.41 25.18 -9.38
C ALA A 49 -5.30 24.10 -9.31
N PRO A 50 -5.60 22.90 -8.79
CA PRO A 50 -4.71 21.76 -8.92
C PRO A 50 -4.44 21.42 -10.39
N ASN A 51 -3.27 20.84 -10.64
CA ASN A 51 -2.95 20.30 -11.96
C ASN A 51 -3.93 19.18 -12.34
N PRO A 52 -4.23 19.00 -13.64
CA PRO A 52 -5.07 17.90 -14.09
C PRO A 52 -4.48 16.55 -13.71
N THR A 53 -5.35 15.58 -13.47
CA THR A 53 -4.95 14.19 -13.24
C THR A 53 -4.20 13.66 -14.46
N ILE A 54 -3.11 12.94 -14.22
CA ILE A 54 -2.34 12.30 -15.29
C ILE A 54 -3.09 11.08 -15.85
N SER A 55 -2.79 10.70 -17.09
CA SER A 55 -3.32 9.48 -17.68
C SER A 55 -2.66 8.22 -17.09
N ASP A 56 -3.29 7.06 -17.29
CA ASP A 56 -2.78 5.77 -16.80
C ASP A 56 -1.42 5.43 -17.40
N GLU A 57 -1.16 5.76 -18.67
CA GLU A 57 0.12 5.51 -19.33
C GLU A 57 1.24 6.35 -18.71
N GLN A 58 0.94 7.61 -18.38
CA GLN A 58 1.88 8.50 -17.71
C GLN A 58 2.14 8.03 -16.27
N PHE A 59 1.09 7.61 -15.55
CA PHE A 59 1.23 7.04 -14.21
C PHE A 59 2.14 5.80 -14.25
N LEU A 60 1.84 4.84 -15.12
CA LEU A 60 2.62 3.60 -15.26
C LEU A 60 4.11 3.89 -15.48
N ARG A 61 4.44 4.71 -16.49
CA ARG A 61 5.84 5.04 -16.80
C ARG A 61 6.53 5.74 -15.62
N ARG A 62 5.89 6.70 -14.98
CA ARG A 62 6.48 7.46 -13.86
C ARG A 62 6.71 6.59 -12.64
N THR A 63 5.77 5.70 -12.31
CA THR A 63 5.88 4.80 -11.17
C THR A 63 7.02 3.79 -11.37
N TYR A 64 7.14 3.18 -12.55
CA TYR A 64 8.25 2.28 -12.88
C TYR A 64 9.62 2.97 -12.79
N LEU A 65 9.74 4.18 -13.33
CA LEU A 65 10.99 4.94 -13.25
C LEU A 65 11.32 5.38 -11.83
N THR A 66 10.31 5.71 -11.02
CA THR A 66 10.51 6.24 -9.67
C THR A 66 10.86 5.14 -8.67
N ILE A 67 10.17 4.00 -8.73
CA ILE A 67 10.33 2.93 -7.74
C ILE A 67 11.49 2.00 -8.11
N ILE A 68 11.54 1.50 -9.35
CA ILE A 68 12.50 0.46 -9.76
C ILE A 68 13.56 0.94 -10.77
N GLY A 69 13.45 2.18 -11.28
CA GLY A 69 14.49 2.81 -12.10
C GLY A 69 14.57 2.36 -13.57
N ARG A 70 13.53 1.70 -14.10
CA ARG A 70 13.46 1.32 -15.54
C ARG A 70 12.11 1.63 -16.16
N VAL A 71 12.02 1.52 -17.48
CA VAL A 71 10.72 1.60 -18.18
C VAL A 71 9.97 0.26 -18.09
N PRO A 72 8.62 0.27 -18.12
CA PRO A 72 7.83 -0.95 -18.18
C PRO A 72 8.06 -1.67 -19.51
N THR A 73 7.94 -3.00 -19.49
CA THR A 73 7.88 -3.82 -20.71
C THR A 73 6.50 -3.73 -21.34
N ILE A 74 6.36 -4.24 -22.57
CA ILE A 74 5.06 -4.28 -23.27
C ILE A 74 4.06 -5.13 -22.49
N GLU A 75 4.48 -6.30 -22.03
CA GLU A 75 3.66 -7.22 -21.24
C GLU A 75 3.15 -6.55 -19.94
N GLU A 76 4.04 -5.89 -19.20
CA GLU A 76 3.68 -5.16 -17.97
C GLU A 76 2.71 -4.00 -18.24
N THR A 77 2.87 -3.35 -19.40
CA THR A 77 1.99 -2.26 -19.82
C THR A 77 0.58 -2.77 -20.11
N ASN A 78 0.46 -3.86 -20.87
CA ASN A 78 -0.83 -4.47 -21.17
C ASN A 78 -1.52 -4.95 -19.89
N GLN A 79 -0.79 -5.63 -19.00
CA GLN A 79 -1.31 -6.10 -17.72
C GLN A 79 -1.87 -4.97 -16.83
N PHE A 80 -1.33 -3.76 -16.94
CA PHE A 80 -1.81 -2.61 -16.18
C PHE A 80 -2.95 -1.84 -16.87
N LEU A 81 -2.91 -1.72 -18.20
CA LEU A 81 -3.87 -0.92 -18.95
C LEU A 81 -5.19 -1.66 -19.26
N GLU A 82 -5.17 -3.00 -19.34
CA GLU A 82 -6.38 -3.78 -19.64
C GLU A 82 -7.45 -3.73 -18.53
N PRO A 83 -7.12 -3.88 -17.22
CA PRO A 83 -8.13 -3.90 -16.18
C PRO A 83 -8.70 -2.51 -15.87
N THR A 84 -10.03 -2.46 -15.65
CA THR A 84 -10.75 -1.27 -15.14
C THR A 84 -10.92 -1.29 -13.62
N ASP A 85 -9.99 -1.92 -12.90
CA ASP A 85 -10.01 -1.98 -11.43
C ASP A 85 -9.70 -0.58 -10.83
N PRO A 86 -10.58 0.00 -9.99
CA PRO A 86 -10.30 1.26 -9.31
C PRO A 86 -9.05 1.21 -8.42
N GLU A 87 -8.63 0.01 -7.98
CA GLU A 87 -7.45 -0.19 -7.14
C GLU A 87 -6.18 -0.54 -7.94
N LYS A 88 -6.22 -0.48 -9.28
CA LYS A 88 -5.07 -0.88 -10.12
C LYS A 88 -3.79 -0.10 -9.83
N HIS A 89 -3.90 1.19 -9.46
CA HIS A 89 -2.74 2.01 -9.06
C HIS A 89 -2.11 1.50 -7.76
N SER A 90 -2.94 1.26 -6.73
CA SER A 90 -2.51 0.70 -5.44
C SER A 90 -1.82 -0.65 -5.62
N ARG A 91 -2.44 -1.54 -6.42
CA ARG A 91 -1.88 -2.88 -6.72
C ARG A 91 -0.56 -2.79 -7.46
N LEU A 92 -0.43 -1.88 -8.42
CA LEU A 92 0.83 -1.70 -9.13
C LEU A 92 1.94 -1.28 -8.18
N ILE A 93 1.69 -0.28 -7.31
CA ILE A 93 2.67 0.18 -6.33
C ILE A 93 3.08 -0.99 -5.42
N GLN A 94 2.11 -1.76 -4.92
CA GLN A 94 2.38 -2.92 -4.07
C GLN A 94 3.18 -4.02 -4.77
N LYS A 95 3.05 -4.16 -6.09
CA LYS A 95 3.83 -5.12 -6.91
C LYS A 95 5.29 -4.67 -7.10
N LEU A 96 5.55 -3.36 -7.04
CA LEU A 96 6.88 -2.79 -7.33
C LEU A 96 7.73 -2.54 -6.07
N LEU A 97 7.14 -2.55 -4.88
CA LEU A 97 7.80 -2.45 -3.57
C LEU A 97 8.03 -3.83 -2.97
#